data_AF-A0A7J8YN84-F1
#
_entry.id   AF-A0A7J8YN84-F1
#
_cell.length_a   1.000
_cell.length_b   1.000
_cell.length_c   1.000
_cell.angle_alpha   90.00
_cell.angle_beta   90.00
_cell.angle_gamma   90.00
#
_symmetry.space_group_name_H-M   'P 1'
#
loop_
_entity.id
_entity.type
_entity.pdbx_description
1 polymer ?
#
loop_
_entity_poly.entity_id
_entity_poly.type
_entity_poly.pdbx_seq_one_letter_code
_entity_poly.pdbx_strand_id
1 'polypeptide(L)' 'MGFQRLAVEGDALSVIKNIRNRKEGKSIIRQIIYNIHQLDRKFEEVIYTFVPWEV' A
#
# COMPACT_ATOMS: atom_id res chain seq x y z
N MET A 1 -0.27 17.81 -6.93
CA MET A 1 1.05 17.47 -7.51
C MET A 1 0.95 16.88 -8.93
N GLY A 2 -0.24 16.79 -9.56
CA GLY A 2 -0.36 16.46 -11.00
C GLY A 2 -0.01 15.02 -11.41
N PHE A 3 0.64 14.25 -10.54
CA PHE A 3 0.91 12.83 -10.79
C PHE A 3 -0.40 12.04 -10.84
N GLN A 4 -0.61 11.34 -11.95
CA GLN A 4 -1.76 10.47 -12.15
C GLN A 4 -1.55 9.08 -11.51
N ARG A 5 -0.31 8.61 -11.46
CA ARG A 5 0.03 7.24 -11.07
C ARG A 5 1.12 7.21 -10.02
N LEU A 6 0.99 6.30 -9.07
CA LEU A 6 1.96 6.06 -8.01
C LEU A 6 2.37 4.58 -7.99
N ALA A 7 3.67 4.32 -8.07
CA ALA A 7 4.25 2.99 -7.86
C ALA A 7 4.99 2.98 -6.51
N VAL A 8 4.68 2.00 -5.67
CA VAL A 8 5.28 1.82 -4.35
C VAL A 8 5.91 0.43 -4.29
N GLU A 9 7.20 0.39 -4.05
CA GLU A 9 7.98 -0.84 -3.89
C GLU A 9 8.39 -1.00 -2.43
N GLY A 10 8.37 -2.23 -1.94
CA GLY A 10 8.84 -2.54 -0.59
C GLY A 10 9.05 -4.02 -0.35
N ASP A 11 9.90 -4.34 0.62
CA ASP A 11 10.29 -5.70 1.03
C ASP A 11 9.45 -6.24 2.19
N ALA A 12 8.55 -5.43 2.75
CA ALA A 12 7.63 -5.86 3.79
C ALA A 12 6.41 -6.57 3.17
N LEU A 13 6.55 -7.87 2.83
CA LEU A 13 5.47 -8.67 2.20
C LEU A 13 4.14 -8.60 2.98
N SER A 14 4.21 -8.64 4.31
CA SER A 14 3.03 -8.58 5.19
C SER A 14 2.31 -7.23 5.06
N VAL A 15 3.04 -6.12 4.94
CA VAL A 15 2.48 -4.78 4.74
C VAL A 15 1.83 -4.69 3.37
N ILE A 16 2.54 -5.09 2.30
CA ILE A 16 1.99 -5.09 0.92
C ILE A 16 0.70 -5.92 0.84
N LYS A 17 0.67 -7.10 1.49
CA LYS A 17 -0.54 -7.94 1.58
C LYS A 17 -1.68 -7.25 2.34
N ASN A 18 -1.38 -6.56 3.44
CA ASN A 18 -2.40 -5.83 4.20
C ASN A 18 -2.97 -4.65 3.41
N ILE A 19 -2.14 -3.89 2.69
CA ILE A 19 -2.60 -2.80 1.82
C ILE A 19 -3.50 -3.33 0.70
N ARG A 20 -3.10 -4.42 0.04
CA ARG A 20 -3.94 -5.02 -1.02
C ARG A 20 -5.25 -5.59 -0.48
N ASN A 21 -5.25 -6.08 0.75
CA ASN A 21 -6.42 -6.64 1.40
C ASN A 21 -7.28 -5.52 2.01
N ARG A 22 -8.19 -4.95 1.21
CA ARG A 22 -9.10 -3.87 1.61
C ARG A 22 -10.13 -4.24 2.68
N LYS A 23 -10.13 -5.49 3.17
CA LYS A 23 -10.94 -5.88 4.32
C LYS A 23 -10.24 -5.38 5.59
N GLU A 24 -10.99 -4.73 6.48
CA GLU A 24 -10.50 -4.37 7.81
C GLU A 24 -10.14 -5.64 8.61
N GLY A 25 -8.91 -6.12 8.44
CA GLY A 25 -8.35 -7.19 9.24
C GLY A 25 -8.07 -6.72 10.66
N LYS A 26 -7.86 -7.66 11.59
CA LYS A 26 -7.42 -7.41 12.98
C LYS A 26 -5.95 -6.93 13.07
N SER A 27 -5.41 -6.34 12.02
CA SER A 27 -4.02 -5.90 11.95
C SER A 27 -3.78 -4.72 12.88
N ILE A 28 -2.68 -4.76 13.63
CA ILE A 28 -2.29 -3.67 14.55
C ILE A 28 -2.04 -2.37 13.76
N ILE A 29 -1.61 -2.47 12.50
CA ILE A 29 -1.36 -1.33 11.62
C ILE A 29 -2.59 -0.88 10.81
N ARG A 30 -3.79 -1.37 11.12
CA ARG A 30 -5.02 -1.07 10.36
C ARG A 30 -5.25 0.43 10.16
N GLN A 31 -5.00 1.26 11.16
CA GLN A 31 -5.19 2.71 11.03
C GLN A 31 -4.24 3.33 10.01
N ILE A 32 -3.00 2.83 9.93
CA ILE A 32 -2.01 3.25 8.93
C ILE A 32 -2.49 2.82 7.53
N ILE A 33 -2.94 1.57 7.38
CA ILE A 33 -3.48 1.05 6.11
C ILE A 33 -4.70 1.88 5.64
N TYR A 34 -5.59 2.22 6.56
CA TYR A 34 -6.74 3.09 6.26
C TYR A 34 -6.30 4.45 5.72
N ASN A 35 -5.32 5.09 6.37
CA ASN A 35 -4.80 6.38 5.94
C ASN A 35 -4.12 6.29 4.56
N ILE A 36 -3.36 5.21 4.29
CA ILE A 36 -2.78 4.94 2.97
C ILE A 36 -3.89 4.88 1.92
N HIS A 37 -5.00 4.18 2.18
CA HIS A 37 -6.13 4.14 1.26
C HIS A 37 -6.85 5.47 1.07
N GLN A 38 -6.86 6.36 2.06
CA GLN A 38 -7.36 7.72 1.85
C GLN A 38 -6.43 8.53 0.93
N LEU A 39 -5.13 8.29 1.01
CA LEU A 39 -4.15 8.92 0.12
C LEU A 39 -4.21 8.34 -1.31
N ASP A 40 -4.47 7.03 -1.45
CA ASP A 40 -4.62 6.37 -2.77
C ASP A 40 -5.65 7.07 -3.66
N ARG A 41 -6.73 7.59 -3.06
CA ARG A 41 -7.82 8.29 -3.78
C ARG A 41 -7.38 9.58 -4.47
N LYS A 42 -6.17 10.07 -4.19
CA LYS A 42 -5.60 11.26 -4.85
C LYS A 42 -4.91 10.93 -6.18
N PHE A 43 -4.79 9.64 -6.50
CA PHE A 43 -4.18 9.13 -7.72
C PHE A 43 -5.22 8.34 -8.53
N GLU A 44 -5.06 8.34 -9.85
CA GLU A 44 -5.89 7.53 -10.76
C GLU A 44 -5.51 6.04 -10.64
N GLU A 45 -4.24 5.76 -10.45
CA GLU A 45 -3.71 4.40 -10.30
C GLU A 45 -2.63 4.35 -9.20
N VAL A 46 -2.72 3.35 -8.33
CA VAL A 46 -1.66 3.05 -7.36
C VAL A 46 -1.30 1.58 -7.43
N ILE A 47 -0.02 1.29 -7.63
CA ILE A 47 0.53 -0.05 -7.73
C ILE A 47 1.47 -0.31 -6.55
N TYR A 48 1.19 -1.37 -5.81
CA TYR A 48 2.02 -1.82 -4.69
C TYR A 48 2.76 -3.09 -5.07
N THR A 49 4.08 -3.08 -5.12
CA THR A 49 4.91 -4.21 -5.52
C THR A 49 5.78 -4.67 -4.36
N PHE A 50 5.74 -5.98 -4.08
CA PHE A 50 6.70 -6.58 -3.17
C PHE A 50 8.00 -6.84 -3.94
N VAL A 51 9.09 -6.27 -3.44
CA VAL A 51 10.45 -6.49 -3.95
C VAL A 51 11.24 -7.16 -2.83
N PRO A 52 11.49 -8.47 -2.90
CA PRO A 52 12.28 -9.16 -1.87
C PRO A 52 13.68 -8.53 -1.80
N TRP A 53 14.20 -8.39 -0.59
CA TRP A 53 15.57 -7.96 -0.40
C TRP A 53 16.49 -9.11 -0.85
N GLU A 54 17.19 -8.92 -1.97
CA GLU A 54 18.20 -9.86 -2.45
C GLU A 54 19.53 -9.56 -1.73
N VAL A 55 19.99 -10.51 -0.92
CA VAL A 55 21.29 -10.49 -0.22
C VAL A 55 22.10 -11.71 -0.60
#